data_AF-A0A2S1R735-F1
#
_entry.id   AF-A0A2S1R735-F1
#
_cell.length_a   1.000
_cell.length_b   1.000
_cell.length_c   1.000
_cell.angle_alpha   90.00
_cell.angle_beta   90.00
_cell.angle_gamma   90.00
#
_symmetry.space_group_name_H-M   'P 1'
#
loop_
_entity.id
_entity.type
_entity.pdbx_description
1 polymer ?
#
loop_
_entity_poly.entity_id
_entity_poly.type
_entity_poly.pdbx_seq_one_letter_code
_entity_poly.pdbx_strand_id
1 'polypeptide(L)'
;MPSIRKPAALAVAGAVLAGGAAVAAAPAASAQVWHDSPAWDVRMPYPLGGEHTIRFGVFPSCLRGGDDRFNQAIAANARDLDQPIGSFDFSATLFPFNSATVEWHNIDTGARGSQTVQSTGPEVGIGATPTGRGWVAVTITASKSALPTAAPSSVAPFASATHTERFIVPPQDC
;
A
#
# COMPACT_ATOMS: atom_id res chain seq x y z
N MET A 1 41.86 9.95 -10.69
CA MET A 1 41.93 8.92 -9.63
C MET A 1 42.98 9.36 -8.61
N PRO A 2 42.81 9.25 -7.27
CA PRO A 2 41.80 8.49 -6.52
C PRO A 2 41.13 9.20 -5.31
N SER A 3 40.09 8.52 -4.79
CA SER A 3 39.68 8.40 -3.37
C SER A 3 39.01 9.58 -2.64
N ILE A 4 37.68 9.67 -2.77
CA ILE A 4 36.77 10.26 -1.77
C ILE A 4 36.72 9.32 -0.55
N ARG A 5 37.09 9.82 0.63
CA ARG A 5 36.77 9.18 1.93
C ARG A 5 35.67 9.99 2.61
N LYS A 6 34.55 9.31 2.91
CA LYS A 6 33.44 9.79 3.76
C LYS A 6 33.93 10.04 5.19
N PRO A 7 33.25 10.92 5.94
CA PRO A 7 32.98 10.65 7.34
C PRO A 7 31.48 10.56 7.61
N ALA A 8 31.11 9.46 8.25
CA ALA A 8 29.88 9.33 9.01
C ALA A 8 30.13 9.89 10.42
N ALA A 9 29.23 10.73 10.93
CA ALA A 9 28.96 10.93 12.36
C ALA A 9 27.65 11.75 12.47
N LEU A 10 26.57 11.17 12.97
CA LEU A 10 26.14 11.15 14.39
C LEU A 10 25.79 12.55 14.94
N ALA A 11 24.50 12.79 15.15
CA ALA A 11 23.93 13.73 16.12
C ALA A 11 22.57 13.15 16.53
N VAL A 12 22.48 12.34 17.60
CA VAL A 12 22.24 12.70 19.01
C VAL A 12 20.97 13.55 19.21
N ALA A 13 20.09 12.98 20.02
CA ALA A 13 18.74 13.40 20.40
C ALA A 13 18.67 14.73 21.18
N GLY A 14 17.49 15.34 21.18
CA GLY A 14 17.14 16.39 22.14
C GLY A 14 15.69 16.89 22.07
N ALA A 15 15.04 16.86 23.24
CA ALA A 15 13.85 17.62 23.68
C ALA A 15 12.44 17.11 23.31
N VAL A 16 11.88 16.35 24.25
CA VAL A 16 10.44 16.27 24.56
C VAL A 16 10.03 17.59 25.21
N LEU A 17 9.05 18.29 24.62
CA LEU A 17 8.19 19.28 25.29
C LEU A 17 6.81 19.27 24.63
N ALA A 18 5.79 19.36 25.47
CA ALA A 18 4.42 18.94 25.24
C ALA A 18 3.65 19.80 24.21
N GLY A 19 2.74 19.14 23.48
CA GLY A 19 1.72 19.80 22.66
C GLY A 19 1.47 19.09 21.33
N GLY A 20 0.71 18.00 21.37
CA GLY A 20 -0.09 17.51 20.22
C GLY A 20 0.59 17.50 18.85
N ALA A 21 1.77 16.91 18.72
CA ALA A 21 2.32 16.55 17.42
C ALA A 21 2.01 15.07 17.20
N ALA A 22 1.06 14.77 16.31
CA ALA A 22 0.99 13.45 15.71
C ALA A 22 2.33 13.22 15.02
N VAL A 23 3.24 12.50 15.68
CA VAL A 23 4.49 12.07 15.08
C VAL A 23 4.09 11.03 14.05
N ALA A 24 3.81 11.47 12.83
CA ALA A 24 3.92 10.63 11.66
C ALA A 24 5.38 10.19 11.61
N ALA A 25 5.70 9.09 12.28
CA ALA A 25 6.97 8.43 12.10
C ALA A 25 7.07 8.17 10.60
N ALA A 26 8.00 8.85 9.94
CA ALA A 26 8.32 8.55 8.56
C ALA A 26 8.55 7.04 8.47
N PRO A 27 7.89 6.33 7.55
CA PRO A 27 8.01 4.87 7.48
C PRO A 27 9.49 4.55 7.45
N ALA A 28 9.93 3.78 8.44
CA ALA A 28 11.32 3.37 8.55
C ALA A 28 11.72 2.80 7.19
N ALA A 29 12.80 3.32 6.62
CA ALA A 29 13.39 2.79 5.40
C ALA A 29 14.01 1.42 5.68
N SER A 30 13.20 0.44 6.08
CA SER A 30 13.52 -0.97 5.92
C SER A 30 13.69 -1.21 4.42
N ALA A 31 14.82 -1.78 4.01
CA ALA A 31 15.11 -2.11 2.63
C ALA A 31 13.87 -2.70 1.94
N GLN A 32 13.27 -1.92 1.04
CA GLN A 32 11.96 -2.24 0.46
C GLN A 32 12.15 -3.40 -0.51
N VAL A 33 11.68 -4.59 -0.12
CA VAL A 33 11.76 -5.83 -0.89
C VAL A 33 10.76 -5.74 -2.05
N TRP A 34 11.17 -6.20 -3.23
CA TRP A 34 10.27 -6.38 -4.36
C TRP A 34 9.73 -7.80 -4.34
N HIS A 35 8.41 -7.93 -4.44
CA HIS A 35 7.71 -9.20 -4.50
C HIS A 35 7.28 -9.50 -5.93
N ASP A 36 7.29 -10.77 -6.31
CA ASP A 36 6.63 -11.18 -7.54
C ASP A 36 5.10 -11.15 -7.35
N SER A 37 4.37 -10.70 -8.36
CA SER A 37 2.90 -10.84 -8.41
C SER A 37 2.49 -12.33 -8.35
N PRO A 38 1.32 -12.70 -7.77
CA PRO A 38 0.16 -11.82 -7.59
C PRO A 38 -0.10 -11.34 -6.16
N ALA A 39 0.56 -11.89 -5.14
CA ALA A 39 0.24 -11.53 -3.76
C ALA A 39 1.40 -11.77 -2.79
N TRP A 40 1.41 -10.97 -1.73
CA TRP A 40 2.32 -11.07 -0.61
C TRP A 40 1.57 -10.83 0.70
N ASP A 41 1.81 -11.68 1.69
CA ASP A 41 1.15 -11.62 2.99
C ASP A 41 2.08 -11.02 4.04
N VAL A 42 1.58 -10.05 4.79
CA VAL A 42 2.32 -9.33 5.82
C VAL A 42 1.55 -9.41 7.13
N ARG A 43 2.27 -9.67 8.22
CA ARG A 43 1.72 -9.52 9.56
C ARG A 43 1.78 -8.05 9.94
N MET A 44 0.62 -7.44 10.13
CA MET A 44 0.50 -6.05 10.54
C MET A 44 -0.16 -5.97 11.91
N PRO A 45 0.29 -5.07 12.80
CA PRO A 45 -0.36 -4.83 14.08
C PRO A 45 -1.85 -4.50 13.90
N TYR A 46 -2.71 -5.15 14.70
CA TYR A 46 -4.13 -4.84 14.73
C TYR A 46 -4.48 -3.98 15.95
N PRO A 47 -5.37 -3.00 15.80
CA PRO A 47 -5.81 -2.16 16.92
C PRO A 47 -6.41 -3.01 18.05
N LEU A 48 -6.15 -2.63 19.29
CA LEU A 48 -6.57 -3.35 20.51
C LEU A 48 -5.82 -4.66 20.80
N GLY A 49 -4.75 -4.93 20.07
CA GLY A 49 -3.82 -6.03 20.35
C GLY A 49 -3.93 -7.17 19.35
N GLY A 50 -2.80 -7.82 19.12
CA GLY A 50 -2.66 -8.86 18.12
C GLY A 50 -2.13 -8.34 16.78
N GLU A 51 -2.05 -9.26 15.84
CA GLU A 51 -1.59 -9.02 14.48
C GLU A 51 -2.60 -9.63 13.52
N HIS A 52 -2.85 -8.94 12.42
CA HIS A 52 -3.66 -9.45 11.33
C HIS A 52 -2.77 -9.77 10.12
N THR A 53 -3.16 -10.80 9.37
CA THR A 53 -2.56 -11.13 8.08
C THR A 53 -3.17 -10.24 7.00
N ILE A 54 -2.38 -9.32 6.49
CA ILE A 54 -2.78 -8.45 5.39
C ILE A 54 -2.15 -8.98 4.09
N ARG A 55 -3.01 -9.32 3.13
CA ARG A 55 -2.61 -9.68 1.78
C ARG A 55 -2.57 -8.45 0.91
N PHE A 56 -1.39 -8.10 0.43
CA PHE A 56 -1.21 -7.16 -0.66
C PHE A 56 -1.23 -7.93 -1.97
N GLY A 57 -2.03 -7.49 -2.93
CA GLY A 57 -2.19 -8.16 -4.21
C GLY A 57 -1.96 -7.21 -5.39
N VAL A 58 -1.31 -7.72 -6.44
CA VAL A 58 -1.20 -7.08 -7.76
C VAL A 58 -1.57 -8.12 -8.80
N PHE A 59 -2.72 -7.94 -9.44
CA PHE A 59 -3.28 -8.90 -10.38
C PHE A 59 -3.13 -8.36 -11.80
N PRO A 60 -2.18 -8.91 -12.59
CA PRO A 60 -2.10 -8.57 -14.01
C PRO A 60 -3.29 -9.14 -14.77
N SER A 61 -3.74 -8.42 -15.79
CA SER A 61 -4.83 -8.80 -16.68
C SER A 61 -4.65 -8.16 -18.05
N CYS A 62 -5.44 -8.59 -19.02
CA CYS A 62 -5.56 -7.94 -20.33
C CYS A 62 -6.92 -7.24 -20.43
N LEU A 63 -6.91 -5.93 -20.66
CA LEU A 63 -8.12 -5.13 -20.89
C LEU A 63 -8.16 -4.64 -22.33
N ARG A 64 -9.35 -4.63 -22.95
CA ARG A 64 -9.55 -4.01 -24.26
C ARG A 64 -9.43 -2.49 -24.11
N GLY A 65 -8.50 -1.90 -24.85
CA GLY A 65 -8.29 -0.46 -24.93
C GLY A 65 -9.25 0.22 -25.91
N GLY A 66 -9.18 1.55 -25.97
CA GLY A 66 -9.96 2.35 -26.93
C GLY A 66 -9.50 2.20 -28.40
N ASP A 67 -8.37 1.53 -28.62
CA ASP A 67 -7.80 1.17 -29.92
C ASP A 67 -8.20 -0.23 -30.39
N ASP A 68 -9.19 -0.86 -29.74
CA ASP A 68 -9.66 -2.24 -29.97
C ASP A 68 -8.61 -3.33 -29.76
N ARG A 69 -7.44 -3.01 -29.19
CA ARG A 69 -6.41 -3.98 -28.82
C ARG A 69 -6.49 -4.33 -27.34
N PHE A 70 -6.04 -5.53 -26.98
CA PHE A 70 -5.83 -5.86 -25.58
C PHE A 70 -4.54 -5.25 -25.09
N ASN A 71 -4.62 -4.59 -23.94
CA ASN A 71 -3.52 -3.92 -23.29
C ASN A 71 -3.31 -4.56 -21.92
N GLN A 72 -2.05 -4.77 -21.57
CA GLN A 72 -1.68 -5.15 -20.21
C GLN A 72 -2.20 -4.10 -19.22
N ALA A 73 -2.85 -4.61 -18.17
CA ALA A 73 -3.44 -3.84 -17.10
C ALA A 73 -3.16 -4.50 -15.75
N ILE A 74 -3.22 -3.71 -14.68
CA ILE A 74 -3.07 -4.20 -13.31
C ILE A 74 -4.28 -3.80 -12.48
N ALA A 75 -4.78 -4.71 -11.64
CA ALA A 75 -5.55 -4.36 -10.46
C ALA A 75 -4.65 -4.55 -9.23
N ALA A 76 -4.89 -3.80 -8.15
CA ALA A 76 -4.09 -3.95 -6.94
C ALA A 76 -4.93 -3.69 -5.70
N ASN A 77 -4.70 -4.44 -4.63
CA ASN A 77 -5.43 -4.30 -3.39
C ASN A 77 -4.57 -4.61 -2.15
N ALA A 78 -5.09 -4.22 -0.99
CA ALA A 78 -4.70 -4.71 0.31
C ALA A 78 -5.97 -5.25 0.99
N ARG A 79 -5.88 -6.46 1.53
CA ARG A 79 -7.01 -7.17 2.14
C ARG A 79 -6.62 -7.78 3.47
N ASP A 80 -7.47 -7.60 4.48
CA ASP A 80 -7.36 -8.28 5.75
C ASP A 80 -7.94 -9.70 5.61
N LEU A 81 -7.08 -10.71 5.74
CA LEU A 81 -7.48 -12.12 5.61
C LEU A 81 -8.11 -12.66 6.90
N ASP A 82 -7.82 -12.03 8.03
CA ASP A 82 -8.29 -12.47 9.33
C ASP A 82 -9.71 -11.92 9.60
N GLN A 83 -10.20 -10.99 8.77
CA GLN A 83 -11.59 -10.55 8.77
C GLN A 83 -12.48 -11.45 7.87
N PRO A 84 -13.66 -11.90 8.37
CA PRO A 84 -14.54 -12.75 7.58
C PRO A 84 -15.11 -12.04 6.35
N ILE A 85 -15.19 -12.75 5.23
CA ILE A 85 -15.85 -12.27 4.02
C ILE A 85 -17.35 -12.16 4.30
N GLY A 86 -17.91 -10.94 4.20
CA GLY A 86 -19.35 -10.73 4.34
C GLY A 86 -19.87 -10.74 5.77
N SER A 87 -19.02 -10.73 6.80
CA SER A 87 -19.49 -10.48 8.16
C SER A 87 -19.75 -8.99 8.36
N PHE A 88 -20.98 -8.63 8.75
CA PHE A 88 -21.29 -7.36 9.41
C PHE A 88 -20.81 -7.40 10.88
N ASP A 89 -19.56 -7.79 11.10
CA ASP A 89 -18.94 -7.63 12.40
C ASP A 89 -18.66 -6.14 12.57
N PHE A 90 -19.47 -5.48 13.40
CA PHE A 90 -19.31 -4.06 13.67
C PHE A 90 -17.92 -3.75 14.24
N SER A 91 -17.25 -4.70 14.91
CA SER A 91 -15.87 -4.49 15.39
C SER A 91 -14.85 -4.43 14.26
N ALA A 92 -15.07 -5.16 13.16
CA ALA A 92 -14.28 -5.05 11.94
C ALA A 92 -14.49 -3.69 11.24
N THR A 93 -15.70 -3.13 11.33
CA THR A 93 -16.01 -1.77 10.84
C THR A 93 -15.47 -0.65 11.72
N LEU A 94 -15.09 -0.94 12.97
CA LEU A 94 -14.46 0.05 13.86
C LEU A 94 -13.00 0.33 13.47
N PHE A 95 -12.35 -0.58 12.73
CA PHE A 95 -10.92 -0.51 12.40
C PHE A 95 -10.59 -0.86 10.94
N PRO A 96 -11.23 -0.19 9.96
CA PRO A 96 -11.07 -0.57 8.58
C PRO A 96 -9.74 -0.07 8.00
N PHE A 97 -9.43 -0.53 6.78
CA PHE A 97 -8.58 0.25 5.90
C PHE A 97 -9.19 1.64 5.74
N ASN A 98 -8.37 2.69 5.77
CA ASN A 98 -8.82 4.06 5.51
C ASN A 98 -8.63 4.41 4.04
N SER A 99 -7.47 4.02 3.51
CA SER A 99 -7.06 4.30 2.15
C SER A 99 -5.97 3.34 1.67
N ALA A 100 -5.88 3.19 0.37
CA ALA A 100 -4.67 2.72 -0.29
C ALA A 100 -4.31 3.63 -1.46
N THR A 101 -3.03 3.94 -1.57
CA THR A 101 -2.42 4.58 -2.72
C THR A 101 -1.65 3.53 -3.50
N VAL A 102 -2.01 3.35 -4.76
CA VAL A 102 -1.31 2.47 -5.70
C VAL A 102 -0.60 3.34 -6.71
N GLU A 103 0.72 3.23 -6.73
CA GLU A 103 1.58 3.84 -7.74
C GLU A 103 2.12 2.76 -8.66
N TRP A 104 2.20 3.03 -9.95
CA TRP A 104 2.79 2.12 -10.91
C TRP A 104 3.68 2.83 -11.92
N HIS A 105 4.67 2.09 -12.40
CA HIS A 105 5.62 2.54 -13.40
C HIS A 105 5.92 1.37 -14.33
N ASN A 106 5.54 1.52 -15.61
CA ASN A 106 6.02 0.64 -16.66
C ASN A 106 7.47 1.03 -16.97
N ILE A 107 8.38 0.12 -16.64
CA ILE A 107 9.84 0.34 -16.72
C ILE A 107 10.29 0.42 -18.18
N ASP A 108 9.61 -0.33 -19.07
CA ASP A 108 10.00 -0.43 -20.48
C ASP A 108 9.52 0.78 -21.29
N THR A 109 8.31 1.30 -20.99
CA THR A 109 7.73 2.43 -21.73
C THR A 109 7.89 3.78 -21.02
N GLY A 110 8.24 3.77 -19.73
CA GLY A 110 8.29 4.95 -18.87
C GLY A 110 6.91 5.48 -18.45
N ALA A 111 5.82 4.83 -18.83
CA ALA A 111 4.47 5.22 -18.44
C ALA A 111 4.27 5.07 -16.93
N ARG A 112 3.51 5.98 -16.30
CA ARG A 112 3.28 6.02 -14.86
C ARG A 112 1.85 6.37 -14.52
N GLY A 113 1.41 5.95 -13.35
CA GLY A 113 0.15 6.37 -12.76
C GLY A 113 0.15 6.25 -11.24
N SER A 114 -0.76 6.97 -10.61
CA SER A 114 -1.01 6.90 -9.18
C SER A 114 -2.50 7.07 -8.93
N GLN A 115 -3.07 6.23 -8.08
CA GLN A 115 -4.46 6.32 -7.70
C GLN A 115 -4.61 6.03 -6.21
N THR A 116 -5.33 6.90 -5.50
CA THR A 116 -5.68 6.71 -4.10
C THR A 116 -7.17 6.41 -3.99
N VAL A 117 -7.49 5.32 -3.28
CA VAL A 117 -8.86 4.88 -3.02
C VAL A 117 -9.07 4.82 -1.52
N GLN A 118 -10.25 5.22 -1.07
CA GLN A 118 -10.68 5.12 0.31
C GLN A 118 -11.61 3.92 0.47
N SER A 119 -11.53 3.26 1.62
CA SER A 119 -12.44 2.18 1.99
C SER A 119 -12.76 2.33 3.46
N THR A 120 -13.77 1.60 3.90
CA THR A 120 -14.09 1.37 5.32
C THR A 120 -14.37 -0.12 5.56
N GLY A 121 -13.94 -0.97 4.64
CA GLY A 121 -14.15 -2.42 4.67
C GLY A 121 -12.85 -3.22 4.89
N PRO A 122 -12.94 -4.55 4.79
CA PRO A 122 -11.81 -5.47 4.93
C PRO A 122 -10.84 -5.44 3.74
N GLU A 123 -11.13 -4.65 2.70
CA GLU A 123 -10.35 -4.56 1.48
C GLU A 123 -10.34 -3.13 0.94
N VAL A 124 -9.21 -2.71 0.38
CA VAL A 124 -9.04 -1.44 -0.32
C VAL A 124 -8.10 -1.62 -1.52
N GLY A 125 -8.38 -0.98 -2.64
CA GLY A 125 -7.59 -1.18 -3.84
C GLY A 125 -8.12 -0.43 -5.05
N ILE A 126 -7.44 -0.61 -6.19
CA ILE A 126 -7.83 -0.06 -7.48
C ILE A 126 -8.33 -1.19 -8.38
N GLY A 127 -9.30 -0.84 -9.24
CA GLY A 127 -9.70 -1.69 -10.35
C GLY A 127 -8.61 -1.79 -11.43
N ALA A 128 -8.85 -2.66 -12.40
CA ALA A 128 -7.90 -2.90 -13.48
C ALA A 128 -7.62 -1.62 -14.28
N THR A 129 -6.35 -1.21 -14.33
CA THR A 129 -5.87 0.02 -14.97
C THR A 129 -4.87 -0.34 -16.06
N PRO A 130 -5.04 0.12 -17.31
CA PRO A 130 -4.07 -0.11 -18.38
C PRO A 130 -2.70 0.50 -18.07
N THR A 131 -1.63 -0.27 -18.26
CA THR A 131 -0.24 0.15 -17.98
C THR A 131 0.65 0.17 -19.22
N GLY A 132 0.14 -0.31 -20.36
CA GLY A 132 0.94 -0.66 -21.53
C GLY A 132 1.74 -1.95 -21.31
N ARG A 133 2.18 -2.57 -22.41
CA ARG A 133 3.01 -3.79 -22.36
C ARG A 133 4.38 -3.50 -21.77
N GLY A 134 4.85 -4.36 -20.88
CA GLY A 134 6.20 -4.28 -20.33
C GLY A 134 6.27 -4.72 -18.87
N TRP A 135 7.48 -4.65 -18.31
CA TRP A 135 7.71 -4.82 -16.88
C TRP A 135 7.09 -3.67 -16.11
N VAL A 136 6.20 -3.96 -15.16
CA VAL A 136 5.53 -2.94 -14.36
C VAL A 136 5.94 -3.07 -12.90
N ALA A 137 6.57 -2.02 -12.39
CA ALA A 137 6.81 -1.82 -10.97
C ALA A 137 5.57 -1.22 -10.33
N VAL A 138 5.06 -1.82 -9.25
CA VAL A 138 3.89 -1.38 -8.51
C VAL A 138 4.24 -1.16 -7.04
N THR A 139 3.81 -0.04 -6.47
CA THR A 139 3.95 0.25 -5.04
C THR A 139 2.55 0.44 -4.46
N ILE A 140 2.20 -0.35 -3.44
CA ILE A 140 0.94 -0.24 -2.71
C ILE A 140 1.25 0.32 -1.34
N THR A 141 0.68 1.47 -1.01
CA THR A 141 0.73 2.05 0.34
C THR A 141 -0.66 2.00 0.93
N ALA A 142 -0.89 1.11 1.89
CA ALA A 142 -2.17 0.97 2.57
C ALA A 142 -2.10 1.61 3.97
N SER A 143 -3.16 2.32 4.34
CA SER A 143 -3.35 2.88 5.68
C SER A 143 -4.54 2.24 6.35
N LYS A 144 -4.38 1.83 7.61
CA LYS A 144 -5.42 1.22 8.44
C LYS A 144 -5.61 2.03 9.72
N SER A 145 -6.85 2.16 10.18
CA SER A 145 -7.16 2.79 11.46
C SER A 145 -6.46 2.06 12.61
N ALA A 146 -5.73 2.78 13.46
CA ALA A 146 -5.06 2.26 14.66
C ALA A 146 -5.91 2.41 15.95
N LEU A 147 -6.99 3.19 15.87
CA LEU A 147 -7.96 3.43 16.95
C LEU A 147 -9.38 3.34 16.38
N PRO A 148 -10.39 2.99 17.21
CA PRO A 148 -11.74 2.87 16.72
C PRO A 148 -12.19 4.25 16.27
N THR A 149 -12.63 4.37 15.02
CA THR A 149 -13.17 5.64 14.55
C THR A 149 -14.63 5.77 14.98
N ALA A 150 -14.98 6.88 15.64
CA ALA A 150 -16.38 7.23 15.91
C ALA A 150 -17.12 7.70 14.63
N ALA A 151 -16.38 7.90 13.53
CA ALA A 151 -16.88 8.30 12.23
C ALA A 151 -16.22 7.40 11.15
N PRO A 152 -16.88 6.29 10.74
CA PRO A 152 -16.34 5.35 9.76
C PRO A 152 -15.90 6.02 8.46
N SER A 153 -16.55 7.10 8.04
CA SER A 153 -16.22 7.89 6.84
C SER A 153 -15.12 8.95 7.02
N SER A 154 -14.52 9.07 8.21
CA SER A 154 -13.49 10.06 8.49
C SER A 154 -12.15 9.66 7.90
N VAL A 155 -11.54 10.59 7.17
CA VAL A 155 -10.17 10.48 6.61
C VAL A 155 -9.07 10.54 7.67
N ALA A 156 -9.43 10.83 8.93
CA ALA A 156 -8.51 11.00 10.04
C ALA A 156 -8.97 10.15 11.23
N PRO A 157 -8.67 8.84 11.27
CA PRO A 157 -8.74 8.12 12.52
C PRO A 157 -7.71 8.70 13.50
N PHE A 158 -8.03 8.70 14.80
CA PHE A 158 -7.20 9.29 15.85
C PHE A 158 -5.74 8.79 15.86
N ALA A 159 -5.49 7.61 15.27
CA ALA A 159 -4.17 7.13 14.85
C ALA A 159 -4.35 6.21 13.64
N SER A 160 -3.38 6.14 12.72
CA SER A 160 -3.34 5.15 11.62
C SER A 160 -1.97 4.51 11.50
N ALA A 161 -1.95 3.23 11.12
CA ALA A 161 -0.75 2.53 10.69
C ALA A 161 -0.71 2.50 9.17
N THR A 162 0.42 2.94 8.60
CA THR A 162 0.65 2.91 7.15
C THR A 162 1.74 1.91 6.83
N HIS A 163 1.52 1.09 5.81
CA HIS A 163 2.47 0.08 5.36
C HIS A 163 2.58 0.10 3.84
N THR A 164 3.78 -0.13 3.33
CA THR A 164 4.08 -0.05 1.90
C THR A 164 4.69 -1.36 1.43
N GLU A 165 4.11 -1.91 0.36
CA GLU A 165 4.61 -3.08 -0.34
C GLU A 165 4.91 -2.79 -1.80
N ARG A 166 5.85 -3.54 -2.38
CA ARG A 166 6.28 -3.37 -3.77
C ARG A 166 6.24 -4.66 -4.55
N PHE A 167 5.77 -4.57 -5.78
CA PHE A 167 5.63 -5.70 -6.68
C PHE A 167 6.29 -5.42 -8.02
N ILE A 168 6.83 -6.47 -8.62
CA ILE A 168 7.21 -6.50 -10.02
C ILE A 168 6.25 -7.40 -10.78
N VAL A 169 5.75 -6.89 -11.91
CA VAL A 169 4.81 -7.59 -12.78
C VAL A 169 5.50 -7.83 -14.12
N PRO A 170 5.60 -9.08 -14.59
CA PRO A 170 6.19 -9.36 -15.90
C PRO A 170 5.29 -8.88 -17.04
N PRO A 171 5.85 -8.64 -18.24
CA PRO A 171 5.06 -8.36 -19.44
C PRO A 171 4.02 -9.47 -19.69
N GLN A 172 2.82 -9.07 -20.08
CA GLN A 172 1.75 -9.99 -20.48
C GLN A 172 1.63 -10.02 -22.00
N ASP A 173 1.40 -11.21 -22.55
CA ASP A 173 1.00 -11.38 -23.94
C ASP A 173 -0.52 -11.19 -24.06
N CYS A 174 -0.87 -9.91 -24.20
CA CYS A 174 -2.16 -9.39 -24.66
C CYS A 174 -2.05 -9.06 -26.17
#